data_AF-A0A7C4IXI1-F1
#
_entry.id   AF-A0A7C4IXI1-F1
#
_cell.length_a   1.000
_cell.length_b   1.000
_cell.length_c   1.000
_cell.angle_alpha   90.00
_cell.angle_beta   90.00
_cell.angle_gamma   90.00
#
_symmetry.space_group_name_H-M   'P 1'
#
loop_
_entity.id
_entity.type
_entity.pdbx_description
1 polymer ?
#
loop_
_entity_poly.entity_id
_entity_poly.type
_entity_poly.pdbx_seq_one_letter_code
_entity_poly.pdbx_strand_id
1 'polypeptide(L)'
;MKENTKKIGRSSVGFGSFYRKGSHSDLKKRSEIGAVLGGQVWMIRPDKDAKTTHPCLWMESGVVEFKSCNNFYDCTTCKYDEGMRKQSEKGKHPTWQEAMRRKPSLERVCRHTLTRRIAGRACAYNYECSTCDFDQFFEEVWAAKNSSLPYETQSIKGFQVPLESYFHQGHTWARMESGGIIRVGMDDFSLKLLGKADAFDLPLMGKELTQGKVGWGLKRDANLADVLSPVDGVIVEVNSRVREKPLTANQAPYGEGWLFAVRNEDGRSSLKKLMDDTAGLNWMAGEIGKLESMIDSVAGPLAIDGGLIMEDVYGNLPALGWKNLTRTFLKTE
;
A
#
# COMPACT_ATOMS: atom_id res chain seq x y z
N MET A 1 -11.57 -46.47 -18.02
CA MET A 1 -12.19 -45.29 -17.40
C MET A 1 -11.34 -44.90 -16.20
N LYS A 2 -10.47 -43.90 -16.36
CA LYS A 2 -9.74 -43.26 -15.25
C LYS A 2 -10.17 -41.80 -15.24
N GLU A 3 -10.78 -41.40 -14.14
CA GLU A 3 -11.39 -40.08 -13.97
C GLU A 3 -10.34 -38.98 -14.00
N ASN A 4 -10.78 -37.90 -14.62
CA ASN A 4 -10.04 -36.72 -15.00
C ASN A 4 -10.08 -35.75 -13.81
N THR A 5 -9.06 -35.75 -12.95
CA THR A 5 -8.97 -34.77 -11.86
C THR A 5 -8.61 -33.40 -12.46
N LYS A 6 -9.64 -32.56 -12.56
CA LYS A 6 -9.59 -31.15 -12.99
C LYS A 6 -8.35 -30.44 -12.43
N LYS A 7 -7.53 -29.91 -13.35
CA LYS A 7 -6.57 -28.83 -13.08
C LYS A 7 -7.33 -27.65 -12.50
N ILE A 8 -7.17 -27.41 -11.20
CA ILE A 8 -7.58 -26.16 -10.55
C ILE A 8 -6.71 -25.06 -11.17
N GLY A 9 -7.33 -24.17 -11.93
CA GLY A 9 -6.65 -23.01 -12.52
C GLY A 9 -6.13 -22.10 -11.41
N ARG A 10 -4.80 -21.94 -11.35
CA ARG A 10 -4.18 -20.88 -10.56
C ARG A 10 -4.39 -19.56 -11.30
N SER A 11 -5.53 -18.93 -11.10
CA SER A 11 -5.85 -17.58 -11.58
C SER A 11 -5.52 -16.51 -10.54
N SER A 12 -4.43 -16.67 -9.79
CA SER A 12 -3.88 -15.62 -8.94
C SER A 12 -2.82 -14.86 -9.73
N VAL A 13 -3.07 -13.58 -10.03
CA VAL A 13 -2.07 -12.68 -10.57
C VAL A 13 -1.01 -12.46 -9.50
N GLY A 14 0.09 -13.22 -9.58
CA GLY A 14 1.18 -13.18 -8.62
C GLY A 14 2.21 -14.26 -8.92
N PHE A 15 3.35 -13.86 -9.48
CA PHE A 15 4.59 -14.62 -9.59
C PHE A 15 4.46 -16.11 -9.95
N GLY A 16 4.18 -16.41 -11.23
CA GLY A 16 4.14 -17.78 -11.77
C GLY A 16 5.49 -18.53 -11.80
N SER A 17 6.45 -18.22 -10.94
CA SER A 17 7.76 -18.91 -10.96
C SER A 17 7.58 -20.38 -10.58
N PHE A 18 8.23 -21.28 -11.32
CA PHE A 18 8.30 -22.69 -10.94
C PHE A 18 9.42 -22.88 -9.93
N TYR A 19 9.07 -23.44 -8.78
CA TYR A 19 10.02 -23.76 -7.72
C TYR A 19 10.24 -25.27 -7.68
N ARG A 20 11.50 -25.70 -7.58
CA ARG A 20 11.85 -27.09 -7.31
C ARG A 20 12.97 -27.16 -6.29
N LYS A 21 13.00 -28.23 -5.50
CA LYS A 21 14.17 -28.53 -4.67
C LYS A 21 15.36 -28.83 -5.59
N GLY A 22 16.50 -28.23 -5.27
CA GLY A 22 17.77 -28.42 -5.96
C GLY A 22 18.83 -29.02 -5.06
N SER A 23 20.02 -29.18 -5.62
CA SER A 23 21.23 -29.55 -4.91
C SER A 23 22.27 -28.44 -5.03
N HIS A 24 23.32 -28.46 -4.21
CA HIS A 24 24.39 -27.45 -4.27
C HIS A 24 25.10 -27.40 -5.65
N SER A 25 25.07 -28.48 -6.42
CA SER A 25 25.63 -28.50 -7.78
C SER A 25 24.74 -27.76 -8.79
N ASP A 26 23.43 -27.66 -8.53
CA ASP A 26 22.49 -26.93 -9.38
C ASP A 26 22.68 -25.41 -9.33
N LEU A 27 23.29 -24.88 -8.25
CA LEU A 27 23.62 -23.44 -8.11
C LEU A 27 24.54 -22.92 -9.23
N LYS A 28 25.26 -23.81 -9.92
CA LYS A 28 26.15 -23.46 -11.04
C LYS A 28 25.41 -23.32 -12.38
N LYS A 29 24.14 -23.75 -12.47
CA LYS A 29 23.36 -23.68 -13.71
C LYS A 29 22.77 -22.28 -13.91
N ARG A 30 23.08 -21.63 -15.03
CA ARG A 30 22.58 -20.27 -15.37
C ARG A 30 21.09 -20.22 -15.75
N SER A 31 20.45 -21.36 -15.99
CA SER A 31 19.06 -21.42 -16.46
C SER A 31 18.01 -21.19 -15.37
N GLU A 32 18.41 -21.25 -14.10
CA GLU A 32 17.54 -21.12 -12.93
C GLU A 32 18.27 -20.27 -11.87
N ILE A 33 17.50 -19.55 -11.04
CA ILE A 33 18.04 -18.78 -9.91
C ILE A 33 18.06 -19.67 -8.68
N GLY A 34 19.24 -19.88 -8.10
CA GLY A 34 19.42 -20.68 -6.88
C GLY A 34 19.31 -19.84 -5.61
N ALA A 35 18.59 -20.34 -4.60
CA ALA A 35 18.51 -19.75 -3.26
C ALA A 35 18.67 -20.84 -2.18
N VAL A 36 19.33 -20.51 -1.07
CA VAL A 36 19.47 -21.43 0.08
C VAL A 36 18.65 -20.88 1.24
N LEU A 37 17.62 -21.64 1.66
CA LEU A 37 16.73 -21.28 2.75
C LEU A 37 16.70 -22.43 3.75
N GLY A 38 17.11 -22.18 5.00
CA GLY A 38 17.16 -23.22 6.05
C GLY A 38 18.06 -24.41 5.71
N GLY A 39 19.16 -24.20 4.98
CA GLY A 39 20.07 -25.27 4.53
C GLY A 39 19.57 -26.06 3.33
N GLN A 40 18.37 -25.78 2.81
CA GLN A 40 17.80 -26.41 1.63
C GLN A 40 17.98 -25.53 0.39
N VAL A 41 18.46 -26.13 -0.70
CA VAL A 41 18.63 -25.44 -2.00
C VAL A 41 17.30 -25.45 -2.75
N TRP A 42 16.87 -24.27 -3.19
CA TRP A 42 15.71 -24.04 -4.02
C TRP A 42 16.15 -23.49 -5.37
N MET A 43 15.67 -24.10 -6.45
CA MET A 43 15.84 -23.59 -7.80
C MET A 43 14.55 -22.93 -8.25
N ILE A 44 14.67 -21.68 -8.67
CA ILE A 44 13.56 -20.84 -9.11
C ILE A 44 13.71 -20.64 -10.61
N ARG A 45 12.70 -21.05 -11.37
CA ARG A 45 12.59 -20.70 -12.78
C ARG A 45 11.60 -19.55 -12.91
N PRO A 46 12.06 -18.33 -13.24
CA PRO A 46 11.16 -17.21 -13.49
C PRO A 46 10.20 -17.57 -14.62
N ASP A 47 8.92 -17.26 -14.42
CA ASP A 47 7.95 -17.34 -15.50
C ASP A 47 8.32 -16.30 -16.57
N LYS A 48 8.44 -16.77 -17.81
CA LYS A 48 8.76 -15.88 -18.94
C LYS A 48 7.60 -14.93 -19.24
N ASP A 49 6.38 -15.32 -18.88
CA ASP A 49 5.17 -14.55 -19.06
C ASP A 49 4.75 -13.81 -17.77
N ALA A 50 5.63 -13.76 -16.75
CA ALA A 50 5.36 -13.03 -15.52
C ALA A 50 5.01 -11.57 -15.82
N LYS A 51 3.73 -11.22 -15.65
CA LYS A 51 3.30 -9.82 -15.67
C LYS A 51 3.48 -9.24 -14.27
N THR A 52 4.26 -8.18 -14.17
CA THR A 52 4.29 -7.37 -12.94
C THR A 52 2.98 -6.57 -12.85
N THR A 53 2.44 -6.44 -11.64
CA THR A 53 1.29 -5.57 -11.33
C THR A 53 1.64 -4.10 -11.58
N HIS A 54 2.90 -3.74 -11.32
CA HIS A 54 3.41 -2.39 -11.44
C HIS A 54 4.56 -2.34 -12.47
N PRO A 55 4.30 -2.29 -13.78
CA PRO A 55 5.38 -2.32 -14.78
C PRO A 55 6.12 -0.98 -14.93
N CYS A 56 7.44 -1.02 -14.96
CA CYS A 56 8.25 0.18 -15.19
C CYS A 56 8.10 0.71 -16.62
N LEU A 57 8.16 2.03 -16.80
CA LEU A 57 8.12 2.66 -18.14
C LEU A 57 9.18 2.12 -19.10
N TRP A 58 10.39 1.86 -18.60
CA TRP A 58 11.46 1.27 -19.42
C TRP A 58 11.09 -0.14 -19.91
N MET A 59 10.36 -0.92 -19.11
CA MET A 59 9.87 -2.24 -19.51
C MET A 59 8.74 -2.13 -20.54
N GLU A 60 7.75 -1.29 -20.29
CA GLU A 60 6.58 -1.14 -21.18
C GLU A 60 6.96 -0.47 -22.52
N SER A 61 8.02 0.33 -22.55
CA SER A 61 8.58 0.86 -23.79
C SER A 61 9.37 -0.17 -24.62
N GLY A 62 9.66 -1.35 -24.04
CA GLY A 62 10.45 -2.41 -24.67
C GLY A 62 11.96 -2.19 -24.62
N VAL A 63 12.45 -1.20 -23.87
CA VAL A 63 13.90 -0.94 -23.71
C VAL A 63 14.56 -1.96 -22.76
N VAL A 64 13.81 -2.48 -21.79
CA VAL A 64 14.26 -3.57 -20.90
C VAL A 64 13.23 -4.68 -20.83
N GLU A 65 13.68 -5.93 -20.69
CA GLU A 65 12.80 -7.10 -20.73
C GLU A 65 11.88 -7.20 -19.51
N PHE A 66 12.41 -6.99 -18.31
CA PHE A 66 11.65 -7.12 -17.08
C PHE A 66 12.11 -6.12 -16.02
N LYS A 67 11.20 -5.23 -15.63
CA LYS A 67 11.42 -4.31 -14.52
C LYS A 67 10.09 -3.92 -13.88
N SER A 68 9.88 -4.39 -12.66
CA SER A 68 8.80 -3.88 -11.81
C SER A 68 9.17 -2.49 -11.24
N CYS A 69 8.23 -1.58 -11.31
CA CYS A 69 8.26 -0.28 -10.67
C CYS A 69 8.03 -0.45 -9.17
N ASN A 70 8.97 0.05 -8.38
CA ASN A 70 8.90 0.02 -6.94
C ASN A 70 9.16 1.41 -6.35
N ASN A 71 8.99 2.44 -7.18
CA ASN A 71 9.02 3.85 -6.82
C ASN A 71 7.68 4.53 -7.14
N PHE A 72 6.60 3.73 -7.22
CA PHE A 72 5.23 4.21 -7.40
C PHE A 72 5.08 5.21 -8.55
N TYR A 73 5.82 5.01 -9.64
CA TYR A 73 5.79 5.88 -10.82
C TYR A 73 6.22 7.33 -10.61
N ASP A 74 6.84 7.66 -9.47
CA ASP A 74 7.67 8.85 -9.35
C ASP A 74 8.99 8.60 -10.10
N CYS A 75 8.95 8.81 -11.41
CA CYS A 75 10.13 8.63 -12.25
C CYS A 75 11.15 9.74 -12.04
N THR A 76 10.73 10.92 -11.56
CA THR A 76 11.61 12.09 -11.36
C THR A 76 12.64 11.87 -10.26
N THR A 77 12.29 11.12 -9.21
CA THR A 77 13.20 10.78 -8.10
C THR A 77 13.79 9.36 -8.22
N CYS A 78 13.50 8.65 -9.31
CA CYS A 78 13.86 7.25 -9.45
C CYS A 78 15.33 7.07 -9.84
N LYS A 79 16.15 6.56 -8.91
CA LYS A 79 17.58 6.23 -9.17
C LYS A 79 17.79 5.29 -10.37
N TYR A 80 16.86 4.38 -10.62
CA TYR A 80 16.94 3.49 -11.78
C TYR A 80 16.70 4.25 -13.09
N ASP A 81 15.72 5.16 -13.12
CA ASP A 81 15.45 6.02 -14.28
C ASP A 81 16.66 6.91 -14.59
N GLU A 82 17.22 7.56 -13.56
CA GLU A 82 18.42 8.37 -13.66
C GLU A 82 19.60 7.57 -14.26
N GLY A 83 19.80 6.34 -13.77
CA GLY A 83 20.84 5.44 -14.28
C GLY A 83 20.62 5.01 -15.74
N MET A 84 19.37 4.79 -16.15
CA MET A 84 19.01 4.45 -17.53
C MET A 84 19.20 5.65 -18.46
N ARG A 85 18.80 6.85 -18.05
CA ARG A 85 19.01 8.09 -18.81
C ARG A 85 20.49 8.34 -19.09
N LYS A 86 21.35 8.22 -18.08
CA LYS A 86 22.82 8.34 -18.23
C LYS A 86 23.41 7.30 -19.19
N GLN A 87 22.81 6.11 -19.30
CA GLN A 87 23.24 5.09 -20.26
C GLN A 87 22.76 5.40 -21.68
N SER A 88 21.57 5.98 -21.81
CA SER A 88 21.03 6.44 -23.08
C SER A 88 21.83 7.61 -23.66
N GLU A 89 22.25 8.56 -22.82
CA GLU A 89 23.17 9.66 -23.19
C GLU A 89 24.51 9.13 -23.73
N LYS A 90 24.95 7.96 -23.25
CA LYS A 90 26.15 7.26 -23.75
C LYS A 90 25.88 6.40 -24.99
N GLY A 91 24.68 6.45 -25.56
CA GLY A 91 24.30 5.73 -26.78
C GLY A 91 24.08 4.22 -26.60
N LYS A 92 23.96 3.71 -25.37
CA LYS A 92 23.80 2.26 -25.14
C LYS A 92 22.44 1.72 -25.58
N HIS A 93 21.40 2.54 -25.44
CA HIS A 93 20.02 2.22 -25.80
C HIS A 93 19.23 3.53 -25.96
N PRO A 94 18.09 3.53 -26.69
CA PRO A 94 17.22 4.71 -26.75
C PRO A 94 16.63 5.04 -25.38
N THR A 95 16.12 6.26 -25.22
CA THR A 95 15.26 6.61 -24.08
C THR A 95 13.92 5.87 -24.20
N TRP A 96 13.18 5.71 -23.09
CA TRP A 96 11.84 5.11 -23.17
C TRP A 96 10.91 5.97 -24.05
N GLN A 97 11.07 7.30 -24.03
CA GLN A 97 10.34 8.22 -24.90
C GLN A 97 10.65 7.93 -26.37
N GLU A 98 11.92 7.86 -26.76
CA GLU A 98 12.33 7.53 -28.13
C GLU A 98 11.82 6.17 -28.59
N ALA A 99 11.91 5.16 -27.74
CA ALA A 99 11.39 3.83 -28.02
C ALA A 99 9.88 3.88 -28.31
N MET A 100 9.13 4.65 -27.51
CA MET A 100 7.70 4.85 -27.73
C MET A 100 7.40 5.66 -29.00
N ARG A 101 8.21 6.68 -29.34
CA ARG A 101 8.05 7.45 -30.59
C ARG A 101 8.21 6.59 -31.84
N ARG A 102 9.00 5.53 -31.78
CA ARG A 102 9.21 4.59 -32.90
C ARG A 102 8.04 3.63 -33.12
N LYS A 103 7.13 3.50 -32.16
CA LYS A 103 5.96 2.62 -32.30
C LYS A 103 4.93 3.16 -33.31
N PRO A 104 4.08 2.28 -33.87
CA PRO A 104 2.93 2.70 -34.68
C PRO A 104 2.00 3.66 -33.91
N SER A 105 1.27 4.52 -34.62
CA SER A 105 0.41 5.56 -34.02
C SER A 105 -0.57 5.02 -32.97
N LEU A 106 -1.20 3.86 -33.22
CA LEU A 106 -2.16 3.24 -32.30
C LEU A 106 -1.51 2.74 -30.99
N GLU A 107 -0.22 2.43 -31.01
CA GLU A 107 0.53 1.98 -29.83
C GLU A 107 1.16 3.14 -29.06
N ARG A 108 1.12 4.38 -29.59
CA ARG A 108 1.66 5.57 -28.92
C ARG A 108 0.74 6.06 -27.82
N VAL A 109 0.57 5.24 -26.79
CA VAL A 109 -0.29 5.54 -25.64
C VAL A 109 0.44 6.40 -24.60
N CYS A 110 -0.33 7.09 -23.77
CA CYS A 110 0.11 7.94 -22.67
C CYS A 110 0.94 7.15 -21.64
N ARG A 111 1.89 7.81 -20.95
CA ARG A 111 2.68 7.18 -19.88
C ARG A 111 1.82 6.61 -18.75
N HIS A 112 0.68 7.23 -18.44
CA HIS A 112 -0.27 6.71 -17.45
C HIS A 112 -1.02 5.47 -17.94
N THR A 113 -1.21 5.30 -19.25
CA THR A 113 -1.75 4.06 -19.84
C THR A 113 -0.70 2.96 -19.84
N LEU A 114 0.55 3.26 -20.23
CA LEU A 114 1.67 2.30 -20.16
C LEU A 114 1.84 1.72 -18.76
N THR A 115 1.77 2.59 -17.75
CA THR A 115 1.92 2.22 -16.35
C THR A 115 0.64 1.70 -15.70
N ARG A 116 -0.44 1.52 -16.49
CA ARG A 116 -1.75 1.02 -16.05
C ARG A 116 -2.41 1.86 -14.94
N ARG A 117 -2.03 3.14 -14.83
CA ARG A 117 -2.66 4.12 -13.93
C ARG A 117 -4.00 4.63 -14.48
N ILE A 118 -4.22 4.50 -15.79
CA ILE A 118 -5.52 4.72 -16.47
C ILE A 118 -5.76 3.65 -17.53
N ALA A 119 -7.03 3.40 -17.85
CA ALA A 119 -7.42 2.35 -18.80
C ALA A 119 -6.89 2.57 -20.23
N GLY A 120 -6.92 3.80 -20.75
CA GLY A 120 -6.48 4.06 -22.11
C GLY A 120 -6.52 5.53 -22.51
N ARG A 121 -5.41 6.04 -23.06
CA ARG A 121 -5.30 7.38 -23.64
C ARG A 121 -4.13 7.39 -24.63
N ALA A 122 -4.32 7.94 -25.83
CA ALA A 122 -3.22 8.19 -26.76
C ALA A 122 -2.33 9.36 -26.29
N CYS A 123 -1.04 9.33 -26.60
CA CYS A 123 -0.14 10.45 -26.33
C CYS A 123 -0.20 11.45 -27.50
N ALA A 124 -0.64 12.69 -27.23
CA ALA A 124 -0.65 13.77 -28.20
C ALA A 124 0.64 14.62 -28.19
N TYR A 125 1.39 14.58 -27.08
CA TYR A 125 2.53 15.47 -26.82
C TYR A 125 3.89 14.82 -27.10
N ASN A 126 3.92 13.76 -27.92
CA ASN A 126 5.18 13.12 -28.34
C ASN A 126 6.11 12.74 -27.15
N TYR A 127 5.52 12.35 -26.02
CA TYR A 127 6.20 12.02 -24.76
C TYR A 127 6.98 13.16 -24.09
N GLU A 128 6.68 14.41 -24.41
CA GLU A 128 7.09 15.60 -23.64
C GLU A 128 6.12 15.81 -22.48
N CYS A 129 6.16 14.90 -21.50
CA CYS A 129 5.19 14.87 -20.40
C CYS A 129 5.20 16.15 -19.54
N SER A 130 6.36 16.81 -19.40
CA SER A 130 6.50 18.05 -18.62
C SER A 130 5.69 19.23 -19.16
N THR A 131 5.27 19.20 -20.42
CA THR A 131 4.44 20.24 -21.07
C THR A 131 3.03 19.75 -21.37
N CYS A 132 2.70 18.52 -20.98
CA CYS A 132 1.41 17.90 -21.22
C CYS A 132 0.43 18.30 -20.11
N ASP A 133 -0.57 19.12 -20.46
CA ASP A 133 -1.68 19.53 -19.59
C ASP A 133 -2.34 18.35 -18.85
N PHE A 134 -2.53 17.22 -19.55
CA PHE A 134 -3.08 16.03 -18.92
C PHE A 134 -2.15 15.38 -17.92
N ASP A 135 -0.84 15.36 -18.16
CA ASP A 135 0.13 14.76 -17.24
C ASP A 135 0.18 15.60 -15.96
N GLN A 136 0.21 16.93 -16.12
CA GLN A 136 0.10 17.88 -15.02
C GLN A 136 -1.19 17.66 -14.21
N PHE A 137 -2.36 17.68 -14.86
CA PHE A 137 -3.64 17.42 -14.21
C PHE A 137 -3.68 16.04 -13.53
N PHE A 138 -3.11 15.02 -14.17
CA PHE A 138 -3.12 13.66 -13.63
C PHE A 138 -2.29 13.55 -12.36
N GLU A 139 -1.07 14.05 -12.37
CA GLU A 139 -0.17 14.00 -11.21
C GLU A 139 -0.64 14.92 -10.08
N GLU A 140 -1.18 16.10 -10.40
CA GLU A 140 -1.57 17.10 -9.40
C GLU A 140 -2.98 16.91 -8.84
N VAL A 141 -3.93 16.44 -9.65
CA VAL A 141 -5.37 16.45 -9.29
C VAL A 141 -5.99 15.07 -9.32
N TRP A 142 -5.78 14.29 -10.39
CA TRP A 142 -6.52 13.04 -10.58
C TRP A 142 -5.95 11.91 -9.71
N ALA A 143 -4.63 11.72 -9.70
CA ALA A 143 -3.97 10.76 -8.84
C ALA A 143 -4.33 11.01 -7.36
N ALA A 144 -4.30 12.27 -6.92
CA ALA A 144 -4.70 12.67 -5.56
C ALA A 144 -6.19 12.45 -5.23
N LYS A 145 -7.06 12.15 -6.21
CA LYS A 145 -8.49 11.88 -5.94
C LYS A 145 -8.89 10.41 -6.10
N ASN A 146 -8.29 9.67 -7.03
CA ASN A 146 -8.81 8.37 -7.47
C ASN A 146 -7.98 7.15 -7.06
N SER A 147 -6.83 7.32 -6.45
CA SER A 147 -5.99 6.26 -5.89
C SER A 147 -6.56 5.62 -4.61
N SER A 148 -7.79 5.98 -4.21
CA SER A 148 -8.28 5.74 -2.86
C SER A 148 -8.67 4.29 -2.57
N LEU A 149 -8.92 3.40 -3.53
CA LEU A 149 -9.44 2.06 -3.20
C LEU A 149 -8.33 0.99 -3.15
N PRO A 150 -8.22 0.22 -2.05
CA PRO A 150 -7.39 -0.99 -2.05
C PRO A 150 -7.97 -1.99 -3.05
N TYR A 151 -7.11 -2.57 -3.90
CA TYR A 151 -7.52 -3.52 -4.93
C TYR A 151 -8.09 -4.82 -4.33
N GLU A 152 -7.64 -5.18 -3.13
CA GLU A 152 -8.07 -6.38 -2.41
C GLU A 152 -8.03 -6.13 -0.90
N THR A 153 -9.01 -6.68 -0.17
CA THR A 153 -9.12 -6.55 1.29
C THR A 153 -9.48 -7.90 1.89
N GLN A 154 -8.74 -8.32 2.91
CA GLN A 154 -9.03 -9.53 3.68
C GLN A 154 -9.81 -9.18 4.94
N SER A 155 -10.69 -10.09 5.37
CA SER A 155 -11.43 -9.94 6.63
C SER A 155 -10.88 -10.93 7.66
N ILE A 156 -10.43 -10.42 8.80
CA ILE A 156 -9.97 -11.21 9.95
C ILE A 156 -10.94 -10.96 11.09
N LYS A 157 -11.77 -11.96 11.43
CA LYS A 157 -12.75 -11.87 12.53
C LYS A 157 -13.63 -10.59 12.50
N GLY A 158 -13.99 -10.12 11.31
CA GLY A 158 -14.83 -8.92 11.12
C GLY A 158 -14.06 -7.61 10.95
N PHE A 159 -12.73 -7.64 11.01
CA PHE A 159 -11.87 -6.49 10.73
C PHE A 159 -11.30 -6.56 9.32
N GLN A 160 -11.44 -5.47 8.59
CA GLN A 160 -10.95 -5.35 7.22
C GLN A 160 -9.47 -4.96 7.21
N VAL A 161 -8.67 -5.66 6.41
CA VAL A 161 -7.23 -5.42 6.24
C VAL A 161 -6.90 -5.40 4.74
N PRO A 162 -6.63 -4.22 4.15
CA PRO A 162 -6.25 -4.13 2.74
C PRO A 162 -4.88 -4.75 2.46
N LEU A 163 -4.75 -5.31 1.27
CA LEU A 163 -3.44 -5.59 0.67
C LEU A 163 -2.87 -4.32 0.02
N GLU A 164 -1.58 -4.35 -0.28
CA GLU A 164 -0.80 -3.25 -0.85
C GLU A 164 -0.80 -1.98 0.03
N SER A 165 -0.91 -2.17 1.35
CA SER A 165 -0.88 -1.11 2.37
C SER A 165 0.11 -1.45 3.46
N TYR A 166 0.71 -0.41 4.04
CA TYR A 166 1.66 -0.54 5.14
C TYR A 166 0.99 -0.16 6.45
N PHE A 167 1.21 -0.95 7.50
CA PHE A 167 0.63 -0.70 8.82
C PHE A 167 1.69 -0.25 9.82
N HIS A 168 1.30 0.64 10.71
CA HIS A 168 2.08 1.07 11.86
C HIS A 168 1.45 0.51 13.14
N GLN A 169 2.28 0.24 14.15
CA GLN A 169 1.86 -0.38 15.41
C GLN A 169 0.87 0.46 16.22
N GLY A 170 0.69 1.74 15.89
CA GLY A 170 -0.33 2.62 16.44
C GLY A 170 -1.65 2.61 15.66
N HIS A 171 -1.95 1.53 14.94
CA HIS A 171 -3.20 1.33 14.18
C HIS A 171 -3.51 2.40 13.12
N THR A 172 -2.48 2.76 12.36
CA THR A 172 -2.60 3.62 11.18
C THR A 172 -2.08 2.89 9.97
N TRP A 173 -2.70 3.12 8.82
CA TRP A 173 -2.21 2.65 7.54
C TRP A 173 -1.54 3.78 6.77
N ALA A 174 -0.56 3.40 5.95
CA ALA A 174 0.12 4.25 5.00
C ALA A 174 0.12 3.55 3.63
N ARG A 175 -0.32 4.25 2.58
CA ARG A 175 -0.28 3.75 1.20
C ARG A 175 0.46 4.75 0.34
N MET A 176 1.50 4.28 -0.34
CA MET A 176 2.19 5.12 -1.31
C MET A 176 1.36 5.18 -2.58
N GLU A 177 1.18 6.39 -3.05
CA GLU A 177 0.50 6.71 -4.28
C GLU A 177 1.52 7.21 -5.29
N SER A 178 1.02 7.49 -6.48
CA SER A 178 1.90 8.00 -7.51
C SER A 178 2.47 9.38 -7.17
N GLY A 179 3.69 9.63 -7.63
CA GLY A 179 4.38 10.91 -7.38
C GLY A 179 4.98 11.01 -5.98
N GLY A 180 5.22 9.88 -5.30
CA GLY A 180 5.92 9.84 -4.01
C GLY A 180 5.10 10.36 -2.83
N ILE A 181 3.78 10.52 -3.03
CA ILE A 181 2.85 10.94 -1.99
C ILE A 181 2.40 9.70 -1.20
N ILE A 182 2.35 9.81 0.12
CA ILE A 182 1.90 8.75 1.02
C ILE A 182 0.59 9.20 1.64
N ARG A 183 -0.51 8.49 1.38
CA ARG A 183 -1.75 8.69 2.15
C ARG A 183 -1.68 7.97 3.46
N VAL A 184 -2.22 8.61 4.49
CA VAL A 184 -2.30 8.09 5.84
C VAL A 184 -3.74 8.11 6.33
N GLY A 185 -4.14 7.06 7.03
CA GLY A 185 -5.43 6.98 7.72
C GLY A 185 -5.39 6.07 8.95
N MET A 186 -6.49 6.04 9.69
CA MET A 186 -6.70 5.04 10.75
C MET A 186 -7.23 3.74 10.14
N ASP A 187 -6.82 2.61 10.70
CA ASP A 187 -7.29 1.31 10.24
C ASP A 187 -8.70 0.97 10.75
N ASP A 188 -9.33 -0.03 10.13
CA ASP A 188 -10.68 -0.48 10.52
C ASP A 188 -10.74 -0.96 11.98
N PHE A 189 -9.64 -1.52 12.48
CA PHE A 189 -9.53 -1.99 13.86
C PHE A 189 -9.66 -0.85 14.87
N SER A 190 -8.85 0.20 14.76
CA SER A 190 -8.87 1.33 15.69
C SER A 190 -10.19 2.11 15.62
N LEU A 191 -10.78 2.24 14.43
CA LEU A 191 -12.06 2.92 14.26
C LEU A 191 -13.24 2.14 14.84
N LYS A 192 -13.22 0.80 14.79
CA LYS A 192 -14.20 -0.03 15.51
C LYS A 192 -13.92 -0.10 17.02
N LEU A 193 -12.65 -0.09 17.41
CA LEU A 193 -12.22 -0.11 18.81
C LEU A 193 -12.71 1.13 19.56
N LEU A 194 -12.38 2.31 19.03
CA LEU A 194 -12.70 3.60 19.63
C LEU A 194 -14.09 4.09 19.31
N GLY A 195 -14.76 3.49 18.31
CA GLY A 195 -16.10 3.86 17.87
C GLY A 195 -16.15 5.06 16.94
N LYS A 196 -17.35 5.63 16.80
CA LYS A 196 -17.61 6.73 15.88
C LYS A 196 -16.83 7.97 16.30
N ALA A 197 -16.06 8.55 15.38
CA ALA A 197 -15.34 9.79 15.62
C ALA A 197 -16.29 10.98 15.52
N ASP A 198 -16.20 11.92 16.47
CA ASP A 198 -16.89 13.21 16.40
C ASP A 198 -16.05 14.27 15.70
N ALA A 199 -14.73 14.15 15.78
CA ALA A 199 -13.79 15.00 15.07
C ALA A 199 -12.40 14.36 15.01
N PHE A 200 -11.57 14.86 14.09
CA PHE A 200 -10.13 14.59 14.06
C PHE A 200 -9.36 15.90 14.24
N ASP A 201 -8.39 15.90 15.15
CA ASP A 201 -7.44 17.00 15.31
C ASP A 201 -6.33 16.87 14.27
N LEU A 202 -6.68 17.17 13.02
CA LEU A 202 -5.78 16.98 11.88
C LEU A 202 -4.76 18.12 11.78
N PRO A 203 -3.47 17.79 11.54
CA PRO A 203 -2.42 18.77 11.35
C PRO A 203 -2.66 19.68 10.13
N LEU A 204 -1.97 20.82 10.10
CA LEU A 204 -2.02 21.76 8.99
C LEU A 204 -1.11 21.33 7.84
N MET A 205 -1.46 21.72 6.61
CA MET A 205 -0.56 21.59 5.46
C MET A 205 0.76 22.33 5.73
N GLY A 206 1.87 21.76 5.27
CA GLY A 206 3.22 22.26 5.51
C GLY A 206 3.82 21.84 6.85
N LYS A 207 3.05 21.25 7.77
CA LYS A 207 3.60 20.72 9.03
C LYS A 207 4.46 19.49 8.77
N GLU A 208 5.58 19.40 9.49
CA GLU A 208 6.42 18.20 9.51
C GLU A 208 5.88 17.16 10.50
N LEU A 209 5.86 15.91 10.07
CA LEU A 209 5.58 14.74 10.88
C LEU A 209 6.87 13.95 11.10
N THR A 210 7.00 13.41 12.31
CA THR A 210 8.07 12.48 12.68
C THR A 210 7.45 11.12 12.97
N GLN A 211 7.97 10.07 12.34
CA GLN A 211 7.52 8.71 12.55
C GLN A 211 7.61 8.32 14.02
N GLY A 212 6.55 7.67 14.53
CA GLY A 212 6.46 7.22 15.92
C GLY A 212 6.24 8.33 16.96
N LYS A 213 6.04 9.59 16.54
CA LYS A 213 5.60 10.69 17.41
C LYS A 213 4.14 11.04 17.15
N VAL A 214 3.48 11.61 18.16
CA VAL A 214 2.11 12.12 18.03
C VAL A 214 2.03 13.19 16.95
N GLY A 215 1.13 13.00 15.99
CA GLY A 215 0.93 13.94 14.87
C GLY A 215 -0.47 14.53 14.79
N TRP A 216 -1.48 13.81 15.29
CA TRP A 216 -2.90 14.15 15.27
C TRP A 216 -3.65 13.36 16.34
N GLY A 217 -4.96 13.58 16.47
CA GLY A 217 -5.80 12.80 17.37
C GLY A 217 -7.23 12.58 16.85
N LEU A 218 -7.91 11.59 17.44
CA LEU A 218 -9.33 11.31 17.28
C LEU A 218 -10.07 11.82 18.52
N LYS A 219 -11.18 12.53 18.32
CA LYS A 219 -12.08 12.99 19.38
C LYS A 219 -13.37 12.20 19.33
N ARG A 220 -13.82 11.76 20.51
CA ARG A 220 -15.12 11.14 20.72
C ARG A 220 -15.66 11.54 22.09
N ASP A 221 -16.81 12.17 22.12
CA ASP A 221 -17.45 12.74 23.29
C ASP A 221 -16.44 13.61 24.07
N ALA A 222 -16.17 13.26 25.33
CA ALA A 222 -15.17 13.92 26.17
C ALA A 222 -13.76 13.29 26.05
N ASN A 223 -13.59 12.24 25.25
CA ASN A 223 -12.35 11.51 25.12
C ASN A 223 -11.52 11.99 23.92
N LEU A 224 -10.20 11.98 24.10
CA LEU A 224 -9.22 12.26 23.07
C LEU A 224 -8.25 11.07 22.99
N ALA A 225 -7.96 10.62 21.77
CA ALA A 225 -6.96 9.62 21.48
C ALA A 225 -5.88 10.23 20.59
N ASP A 226 -4.68 10.40 21.13
CA ASP A 226 -3.52 10.80 20.34
C ASP A 226 -3.07 9.66 19.44
N VAL A 227 -2.58 9.99 18.24
CA VAL A 227 -2.18 9.01 17.23
C VAL A 227 -0.78 9.30 16.72
N LEU A 228 0.03 8.24 16.64
CA LEU A 228 1.41 8.29 16.16
C LEU A 228 1.49 8.36 14.64
N SER A 229 2.42 9.14 14.11
CA SER A 229 2.68 9.17 12.66
C SER A 229 3.33 7.87 12.17
N PRO A 230 2.81 7.23 11.10
CA PRO A 230 3.44 6.05 10.51
C PRO A 230 4.70 6.40 9.71
N VAL A 231 4.87 7.65 9.29
CA VAL A 231 5.98 8.05 8.41
C VAL A 231 6.50 9.44 8.80
N ASP A 232 7.75 9.70 8.42
CA ASP A 232 8.33 11.04 8.41
C ASP A 232 7.86 11.78 7.15
N GLY A 233 7.81 13.11 7.20
CA GLY A 233 7.64 13.95 6.00
C GLY A 233 6.80 15.20 6.23
N VAL A 234 6.53 15.92 5.15
CA VAL A 234 5.75 17.17 5.17
C VAL A 234 4.34 16.90 4.66
N ILE A 235 3.35 17.45 5.35
CA ILE A 235 1.94 17.31 4.94
C ILE A 235 1.69 18.18 3.71
N VAL A 236 1.23 17.54 2.64
CA VAL A 236 0.91 18.20 1.36
C VAL A 236 -0.58 18.34 1.11
N GLU A 237 -1.40 17.54 1.80
CA GLU A 237 -2.85 17.58 1.64
C GLU A 237 -3.53 17.10 2.93
N VAL A 238 -4.70 17.65 3.24
CA VAL A 238 -5.56 17.19 4.35
C VAL A 238 -6.96 16.95 3.81
N ASN A 239 -7.57 15.83 4.18
CA ASN A 239 -8.89 15.46 3.70
C ASN A 239 -9.99 16.35 4.32
N SER A 240 -10.43 17.35 3.57
CA SER A 240 -11.50 18.27 3.99
C SER A 240 -12.81 17.54 4.26
N ARG A 241 -13.11 16.45 3.53
CA ARG A 241 -14.34 15.68 3.72
C ARG A 241 -14.39 14.99 5.08
N VAL A 242 -13.28 14.43 5.56
CA VAL A 242 -13.23 13.84 6.91
C VAL A 242 -13.31 14.93 7.97
N ARG A 243 -12.73 16.12 7.72
CA ARG A 243 -12.86 17.27 8.64
C ARG A 243 -14.31 17.73 8.80
N GLU A 244 -15.09 17.73 7.73
CA GLU A 244 -16.53 18.09 7.74
C GLU A 244 -17.44 16.94 8.19
N LYS A 245 -17.09 15.70 7.82
CA LYS A 245 -17.84 14.47 8.08
C LYS A 245 -16.92 13.39 8.63
N PRO A 246 -16.57 13.44 9.93
CA PRO A 246 -15.61 12.52 10.56
C PRO A 246 -15.98 11.04 10.41
N LEU A 247 -17.28 10.72 10.39
CA LEU A 247 -17.80 9.37 10.18
C LEU A 247 -17.35 8.73 8.86
N THR A 248 -16.90 9.52 7.87
CA THR A 248 -16.32 9.00 6.62
C THR A 248 -15.12 8.09 6.90
N ALA A 249 -14.33 8.39 7.93
CA ALA A 249 -13.21 7.54 8.36
C ALA A 249 -13.71 6.16 8.80
N ASN A 250 -14.73 6.10 9.65
CA ASN A 250 -15.32 4.83 10.10
C ASN A 250 -15.98 4.04 8.94
N GLN A 251 -16.62 4.72 7.98
CA GLN A 251 -17.37 4.06 6.90
C GLN A 251 -16.47 3.52 5.78
N ALA A 252 -15.39 4.23 5.46
CA ALA A 252 -14.51 3.89 4.35
C ALA A 252 -13.03 4.08 4.74
N PRO A 253 -12.52 3.37 5.76
CA PRO A 253 -11.22 3.64 6.40
C PRO A 253 -10.05 3.64 5.41
N TYR A 254 -10.09 2.74 4.44
CA TYR A 254 -9.06 2.58 3.42
C TYR A 254 -9.38 3.25 2.09
N GLY A 255 -10.57 3.86 1.99
CA GLY A 255 -11.12 4.53 0.81
C GLY A 255 -11.16 6.04 1.00
N GLU A 256 -12.37 6.59 1.08
CA GLU A 256 -12.60 8.03 1.27
C GLU A 256 -12.23 8.54 2.67
N GLY A 257 -11.94 7.63 3.61
CA GLY A 257 -11.61 7.90 5.01
C GLY A 257 -10.14 8.19 5.32
N TRP A 258 -9.29 8.32 4.30
CA TRP A 258 -7.90 8.81 4.48
C TRP A 258 -7.90 10.18 5.18
N LEU A 259 -6.89 10.49 5.99
CA LEU A 259 -6.87 11.70 6.82
C LEU A 259 -6.06 12.83 6.19
N PHE A 260 -4.85 12.51 5.75
CA PHE A 260 -3.93 13.47 5.12
C PHE A 260 -2.91 12.75 4.24
N ALA A 261 -2.21 13.51 3.42
CA ALA A 261 -1.16 13.04 2.53
C ALA A 261 0.18 13.67 2.90
N VAL A 262 1.23 12.86 2.87
CA VAL A 262 2.59 13.22 3.27
C VAL A 262 3.53 13.06 2.09
N ARG A 263 4.43 14.02 1.89
CA ARG A 263 5.57 13.90 0.97
C ARG A 263 6.85 13.69 1.77
N ASN A 264 7.65 12.74 1.32
CA ASN A 264 8.97 12.45 1.87
C ASN A 264 9.94 12.14 0.73
N GLU A 265 11.10 12.80 0.71
CA GLU A 265 12.12 12.64 -0.32
C GLU A 265 12.68 11.21 -0.41
N ASP A 266 12.69 10.47 0.71
CA ASP A 266 13.00 9.04 0.76
C ASP A 266 11.81 8.25 1.33
N GLY A 267 10.60 8.51 0.80
CA GLY A 267 9.36 7.88 1.26
C GLY A 267 9.41 6.35 1.27
N ARG A 268 10.23 5.75 0.39
CA ARG A 268 10.45 4.30 0.39
C ARG A 268 11.15 3.81 1.65
N SER A 269 12.16 4.52 2.13
CA SER A 269 12.85 4.16 3.37
C SER A 269 11.90 4.24 4.58
N SER A 270 11.01 5.24 4.60
CA SER A 270 10.03 5.40 5.68
C SER A 270 9.04 4.24 5.76
N LEU A 271 8.58 3.74 4.61
CA LEU A 271 7.66 2.58 4.56
C LEU A 271 8.32 1.25 4.92
N LYS A 272 9.63 1.08 4.71
CA LYS A 272 10.34 -0.16 5.08
C LYS A 272 10.29 -0.50 6.57
N LYS A 273 10.05 0.49 7.42
CA LYS A 273 9.92 0.32 8.87
C LYS A 273 8.50 -0.10 9.30
N LEU A 274 7.57 -0.11 8.35
CA LEU A 274 6.18 -0.49 8.56
C LEU A 274 5.94 -1.96 8.16
N MET A 275 4.79 -2.47 8.56
CA MET A 275 4.38 -3.85 8.28
C MET A 275 3.69 -3.90 6.92
N ASP A 276 4.25 -4.64 5.97
CA ASP A 276 3.66 -4.91 4.65
C ASP A 276 2.60 -6.01 4.73
N ASP A 277 1.99 -6.36 3.59
CA ASP A 277 0.86 -7.31 3.46
C ASP A 277 0.86 -8.47 4.46
N THR A 278 1.83 -9.38 4.37
CA THR A 278 1.83 -10.60 5.19
C THR A 278 2.13 -10.29 6.65
N ALA A 279 3.04 -9.33 6.92
CA ALA A 279 3.36 -8.92 8.27
C ALA A 279 2.16 -8.23 8.95
N GLY A 280 1.44 -7.38 8.22
CA GLY A 280 0.27 -6.64 8.66
C GLY A 280 -0.91 -7.55 8.98
N LEU A 281 -1.18 -8.57 8.15
CA LEU A 281 -2.21 -9.57 8.43
C LEU A 281 -1.93 -10.35 9.71
N ASN A 282 -0.69 -10.82 9.89
CA ASN A 282 -0.29 -11.55 11.09
C ASN A 282 -0.32 -10.67 12.34
N TRP A 283 0.14 -9.42 12.23
CA TRP A 283 0.09 -8.45 13.31
C TRP A 283 -1.35 -8.13 13.71
N MET A 284 -2.23 -7.87 12.73
CA MET A 284 -3.64 -7.58 12.99
C MET A 284 -4.35 -8.75 13.68
N ALA A 285 -4.08 -10.00 13.24
CA ALA A 285 -4.60 -11.19 13.91
C ALA A 285 -4.16 -11.26 15.40
N GLY A 286 -2.92 -10.85 15.69
CA GLY A 286 -2.40 -10.75 17.05
C GLY A 286 -3.08 -9.66 17.89
N GLU A 287 -3.30 -8.47 17.32
CA GLU A 287 -3.99 -7.38 18.03
C GLU A 287 -5.47 -7.71 18.28
N ILE A 288 -6.15 -8.40 17.35
CA ILE A 288 -7.50 -8.92 17.56
C ILE A 288 -7.53 -9.94 18.70
N GLY A 289 -6.59 -10.89 18.73
CA GLY A 289 -6.50 -11.87 19.83
C GLY A 289 -6.24 -11.21 21.19
N LYS A 290 -5.45 -10.13 21.22
CA LYS A 290 -5.27 -9.34 22.45
C LYS A 290 -6.58 -8.66 22.87
N LEU A 291 -7.31 -8.06 21.93
CA LEU A 291 -8.59 -7.43 22.20
C LEU A 291 -9.61 -8.43 22.75
N GLU A 292 -9.71 -9.63 22.18
CA GLU A 292 -10.57 -10.71 22.69
C GLU A 292 -10.23 -11.04 24.14
N SER A 293 -8.94 -11.23 24.47
CA SER A 293 -8.52 -11.47 25.85
C SER A 293 -8.87 -10.33 26.80
N MET A 294 -8.79 -9.08 26.35
CA MET A 294 -9.20 -7.92 27.15
C MET A 294 -10.72 -7.91 27.37
N ILE A 295 -11.50 -8.22 26.33
CA ILE A 295 -12.97 -8.32 26.44
C ILE A 295 -13.35 -9.44 27.42
N ASP A 296 -12.74 -10.62 27.31
CA ASP A 296 -13.00 -11.76 28.19
C ASP A 296 -12.73 -11.40 29.67
N SER A 297 -11.71 -10.58 29.93
CA SER A 297 -11.39 -10.14 31.30
C SER A 297 -12.43 -9.24 31.95
N VAL A 298 -13.27 -8.57 31.14
CA VAL A 298 -14.27 -7.59 31.58
C VAL A 298 -15.70 -8.15 31.49
N ALA A 299 -16.01 -8.83 30.39
CA ALA A 299 -17.34 -9.35 30.08
C ALA A 299 -17.52 -10.85 30.41
N GLY A 300 -16.43 -11.54 30.79
CA GLY A 300 -16.39 -13.00 30.86
C GLY A 300 -16.20 -13.63 29.47
N PRO A 301 -16.01 -14.96 29.40
CA PRO A 301 -15.77 -15.65 28.14
C PRO A 301 -16.90 -15.40 27.14
N LEU A 302 -16.58 -14.84 25.99
CA LEU A 302 -17.53 -14.72 24.88
C LEU A 302 -17.95 -16.14 24.41
N ALA A 303 -19.23 -16.32 24.09
CA ALA A 303 -19.81 -17.62 23.75
C ALA A 303 -19.17 -18.27 22.50
N ILE A 304 -19.26 -19.60 22.43
CA ILE A 304 -18.64 -20.54 21.47
C ILE A 304 -19.03 -20.30 19.99
N ASP A 305 -19.94 -19.39 19.67
CA ASP A 305 -20.53 -19.26 18.33
C ASP A 305 -19.68 -18.49 17.31
N GLY A 306 -18.49 -18.00 17.71
CA GLY A 306 -17.60 -17.32 16.78
C GLY A 306 -18.17 -15.99 16.26
N GLY A 307 -18.99 -15.32 17.09
CA GLY A 307 -19.54 -14.01 16.79
C GLY A 307 -18.46 -12.97 16.45
N LEU A 308 -18.81 -12.05 15.54
CA LEU A 308 -17.95 -10.93 15.19
C LEU A 308 -17.89 -9.93 16.36
N ILE A 309 -16.72 -9.35 16.61
CA ILE A 309 -16.61 -8.26 17.58
C ILE A 309 -17.50 -7.10 17.10
N MET A 310 -18.34 -6.60 18.01
CA MET A 310 -19.25 -5.49 17.70
C MET A 310 -18.47 -4.25 17.27
N GLU A 311 -19.06 -3.49 16.35
CA GLU A 311 -18.59 -2.12 16.09
C GLU A 311 -18.75 -1.28 17.35
N ASP A 312 -17.87 -0.29 17.54
CA ASP A 312 -17.85 0.57 18.71
C ASP A 312 -17.62 -0.21 20.03
N VAL A 313 -16.44 -0.83 20.15
CA VAL A 313 -16.07 -1.65 21.31
C VAL A 313 -16.10 -0.84 22.60
N TYR A 314 -15.49 0.35 22.61
CA TYR A 314 -15.48 1.21 23.80
C TYR A 314 -16.89 1.63 24.23
N GLY A 315 -17.77 1.98 23.29
CA GLY A 315 -19.14 2.40 23.60
C GLY A 315 -19.98 1.28 24.22
N ASN A 316 -19.76 0.05 23.77
CA ASN A 316 -20.47 -1.12 24.29
C ASN A 316 -19.83 -1.68 25.58
N LEU A 317 -18.52 -1.53 25.76
CA LEU A 317 -17.76 -2.04 26.91
C LEU A 317 -16.86 -0.95 27.52
N PRO A 318 -17.46 0.09 28.14
CA PRO A 318 -16.69 1.21 28.70
C PRO A 318 -15.74 0.80 29.83
N ALA A 319 -16.01 -0.34 30.48
CA ALA A 319 -15.16 -0.92 31.52
C ALA A 319 -13.78 -1.36 31.02
N LEU A 320 -13.56 -1.51 29.71
CA LEU A 320 -12.22 -1.68 29.13
C LEU A 320 -11.32 -0.48 29.38
N GLY A 321 -11.91 0.72 29.52
CA GLY A 321 -11.24 1.98 29.85
C GLY A 321 -10.55 2.62 28.64
N TRP A 322 -10.91 3.87 28.33
CA TRP A 322 -10.37 4.61 27.18
C TRP A 322 -8.83 4.63 27.15
N LYS A 323 -8.21 5.10 28.25
CA LYS A 323 -6.74 5.16 28.39
C LYS A 323 -6.06 3.80 28.26
N ASN A 324 -6.74 2.74 28.68
CA ASN A 324 -6.20 1.40 28.57
C ASN A 324 -6.18 0.94 27.11
N LEU A 325 -7.25 1.24 26.35
CA LEU A 325 -7.33 0.95 24.92
C LEU A 325 -6.31 1.79 24.12
N THR A 326 -6.23 3.10 24.33
CA THR A 326 -5.28 3.97 23.62
C THR A 326 -3.83 3.58 23.90
N ARG A 327 -3.48 3.34 25.17
CA ARG A 327 -2.13 2.87 25.54
C ARG A 327 -1.78 1.52 24.94
N THR A 328 -2.74 0.60 24.92
CA THR A 328 -2.50 -0.77 24.44
C THR A 328 -2.35 -0.82 22.93
N PHE A 329 -3.25 -0.15 22.20
CA PHE A 329 -3.36 -0.30 20.74
C PHE A 329 -2.72 0.89 20.01
N LEU A 330 -2.99 2.14 20.38
CA LEU A 330 -2.40 3.31 19.72
C LEU A 330 -0.97 3.62 20.17
N LYS A 331 -0.52 3.03 21.29
CA LYS A 331 0.78 3.29 21.94
C LYS A 331 0.91 4.75 22.41
N THR A 332 -0.20 5.37 22.79
CA THR A 332 -0.32 6.76 23.26
C THR A 332 -1.02 6.82 24.61
N GLU A 333 -0.82 7.91 25.37
CA GLU A 333 -1.31 8.00 26.76
C GLU A 333 -2.83 8.22 26.90
#